data_AF-A0A550GYF2-F1
#
_entry.id   AF-A0A550GYF2-F1
#
_cell.length_a   1.000
_cell.length_b   1.000
_cell.length_c   1.000
_cell.angle_alpha   90.00
_cell.angle_beta   90.00
_cell.angle_gamma   90.00
#
_symmetry.space_group_name_H-M   'P 1'
#
loop_
_entity.id
_entity.type
_entity.pdbx_description
1 polymer ?
#
loop_
_entity_poly.entity_id
_entity_poly.type
_entity_poly.pdbx_seq_one_letter_code
_entity_poly.pdbx_strand_id
1 'polypeptide(L)'
;FVSGGIEGAILDSWRDEQPEVIIIEGQGSLVHPFFPGGFEIMAAGQIHGFILQDAPGRPHLDGFPGFPMPDPGRVVKIAKLLSQRQLIGIGINHEGLSQKKAAKVKTKMEKRFNVPAEDPIVDGVVKTADAIEKLCKK
;
A
#
# COMPACT_ATOMS: atom_id res chain seq x y z
N PHE A 1 11.08 9.69 -18.43
CA PHE A 1 10.06 10.72 -18.10
C PHE A 1 8.96 10.21 -17.17
N VAL A 2 9.20 9.16 -16.37
CA VAL A 2 8.13 8.56 -15.53
C VAL A 2 7.65 9.53 -14.45
N SER A 3 8.57 10.17 -13.73
CA SER A 3 8.24 11.17 -12.69
C SER A 3 7.45 12.36 -13.24
N GLY A 4 7.83 12.90 -14.40
CA GLY A 4 7.11 14.01 -15.03
C GLY A 4 5.70 13.62 -15.50
N GLY A 5 5.49 12.38 -15.92
CA GLY A 5 4.15 11.86 -16.23
C GLY A 5 3.27 11.74 -14.99
N ILE A 6 3.84 11.26 -13.87
CA ILE A 6 3.14 11.16 -12.58
C ILE A 6 2.77 12.56 -12.07
N GLU A 7 3.71 13.49 -12.08
CA GLU A 7 3.48 14.89 -11.69
C GLU A 7 2.39 15.53 -12.55
N GLY A 8 2.48 15.38 -13.87
CA GLY A 8 1.48 15.90 -14.81
C GLY A 8 0.07 15.37 -14.51
N ALA A 9 -0.08 14.05 -14.35
CA ALA A 9 -1.37 13.44 -14.04
C ALA A 9 -1.95 13.93 -12.70
N ILE A 10 -1.12 14.11 -11.67
CA ILE A 10 -1.55 14.65 -10.38
C ILE A 10 -2.00 16.11 -10.52
N LEU A 11 -1.23 16.94 -11.22
CA LEU A 11 -1.55 18.35 -11.45
C LEU A 11 -2.83 18.51 -12.29
N ASP A 12 -3.02 17.67 -13.29
CA ASP A 12 -4.22 17.66 -14.11
C ASP A 12 -5.44 17.27 -13.26
N SER A 13 -5.38 16.19 -12.49
CA SER A 13 -6.46 15.84 -11.55
C SER A 13 -6.74 16.95 -10.53
N TRP A 14 -5.70 17.58 -9.97
CA TRP A 14 -5.88 18.68 -9.01
C TRP A 14 -6.56 19.90 -9.64
N ARG A 15 -6.17 20.28 -10.85
CA ARG A 15 -6.72 21.45 -11.55
C ARG A 15 -8.15 21.21 -12.03
N ASP A 16 -8.40 20.02 -12.59
CA ASP A 16 -9.62 19.76 -13.34
C ASP A 16 -10.75 19.25 -12.42
N GLU A 17 -10.43 18.41 -11.43
CA GLU A 17 -11.41 17.80 -10.52
C GLU A 17 -11.39 18.41 -9.11
N GLN A 18 -10.31 19.10 -8.73
CA GLN A 18 -10.12 19.69 -7.39
C GLN A 18 -10.46 18.73 -6.22
N PRO A 19 -9.94 17.49 -6.21
CA PRO A 19 -10.28 16.52 -5.19
C PRO A 19 -9.66 16.88 -3.84
N GLU A 20 -10.38 16.58 -2.75
CA GLU A 20 -9.84 16.68 -1.39
C GLU A 20 -8.77 15.61 -1.11
N VAL A 21 -8.85 14.46 -1.80
CA VAL A 21 -7.93 13.33 -1.65
C VAL A 21 -7.65 12.72 -3.02
N ILE A 22 -6.37 12.49 -3.33
CA ILE A 22 -5.91 11.73 -4.49
C ILE A 22 -5.35 10.39 -4.00
N ILE A 23 -5.92 9.30 -4.49
CA ILE A 23 -5.39 7.94 -4.26
C ILE A 23 -4.64 7.51 -5.52
N ILE A 24 -3.33 7.31 -5.39
CA ILE A 24 -2.48 6.89 -6.50
C ILE A 24 -2.33 5.37 -6.46
N GLU A 25 -2.65 4.70 -7.56
CA GLU A 25 -2.44 3.26 -7.70
C GLU A 25 -0.94 2.93 -7.61
N GLY A 26 -0.57 2.01 -6.72
CA GLY A 26 0.81 1.53 -6.63
C GLY A 26 1.18 0.62 -7.80
N GLN A 27 2.46 0.59 -8.17
CA GLN A 27 2.98 -0.26 -9.24
C GLN A 27 4.15 -1.11 -8.74
N GLY A 28 4.14 -2.41 -9.06
CA GLY A 28 5.19 -3.34 -8.65
C GLY A 28 5.40 -3.40 -7.13
N SER A 29 6.65 -3.57 -6.71
CA SER A 29 7.05 -3.46 -5.30
C SER A 29 8.49 -3.02 -5.14
N LEU A 30 8.76 -2.24 -4.09
CA LEU A 30 10.09 -1.72 -3.73
C LEU A 30 11.16 -2.81 -3.56
N VAL A 31 10.75 -4.06 -3.38
CA VAL A 31 11.64 -5.21 -3.15
C VAL A 31 11.42 -6.34 -4.14
N HIS A 32 10.61 -6.14 -5.19
CA HIS A 32 10.40 -7.16 -6.20
C HIS A 32 11.55 -7.14 -7.22
N PRO A 33 12.29 -8.26 -7.42
CA PRO A 33 13.49 -8.26 -8.27
C PRO A 33 13.18 -8.04 -9.76
N PHE A 34 12.04 -8.53 -10.26
CA PHE A 34 11.66 -8.44 -11.67
C PHE A 34 10.70 -7.29 -12.01
N PHE A 35 9.94 -6.81 -11.03
CA PHE A 35 8.97 -5.72 -11.17
C PHE A 35 9.25 -4.65 -10.11
N PRO A 36 10.46 -4.06 -10.11
CA PRO A 36 10.76 -2.96 -9.21
C PRO A 36 9.85 -1.78 -9.57
N GLY A 37 9.19 -1.21 -8.56
CA GLY A 37 8.27 -0.11 -8.77
C GLY A 37 7.80 0.51 -7.46
N GLY A 38 7.10 1.62 -7.59
CA GLY A 38 6.49 2.38 -6.51
C GLY A 38 7.39 3.45 -5.93
N PHE A 39 8.71 3.40 -6.11
CA PHE A 39 9.61 4.46 -5.63
C PHE A 39 9.37 5.76 -6.39
N GLU A 40 9.25 5.68 -7.71
CA GLU A 40 8.94 6.79 -8.60
C GLU A 40 7.61 7.45 -8.24
N ILE A 41 6.60 6.68 -7.84
CA ILE A 41 5.31 7.18 -7.36
C ILE A 41 5.48 7.90 -6.01
N MET A 42 6.19 7.28 -5.07
CA MET A 42 6.41 7.90 -3.75
C MET A 42 7.21 9.19 -3.84
N ALA A 43 8.23 9.24 -4.70
CA ALA A 43 9.11 10.39 -4.86
C ALA A 43 8.46 11.52 -5.66
N ALA A 44 7.92 11.22 -6.85
CA ALA A 44 7.32 12.21 -7.72
C ALA A 44 5.94 12.66 -7.24
N GLY A 45 5.16 11.74 -6.65
CA GLY A 45 3.79 12.02 -6.23
C GLY A 45 3.66 12.80 -4.94
N GLN A 46 4.77 13.14 -4.26
CA GLN A 46 4.77 13.90 -3.00
C GLN A 46 3.73 13.40 -1.98
N ILE A 47 3.60 12.07 -1.87
CA ILE A 47 2.54 11.43 -1.09
C ILE A 47 2.52 11.90 0.38
N HIS A 48 1.35 11.83 1.02
CA HIS A 48 1.20 12.13 2.46
C HIS A 48 1.36 10.88 3.34
N GLY A 49 1.18 9.70 2.76
CA GLY A 49 1.38 8.40 3.38
C GLY A 49 1.07 7.29 2.38
N PHE A 50 1.21 6.05 2.81
CA PHE A 50 1.06 4.90 1.94
C PHE A 50 0.28 3.76 2.61
N ILE A 51 -0.30 2.89 1.80
CA ILE A 51 -1.01 1.68 2.22
C ILE A 51 -0.22 0.48 1.71
N LEU A 52 0.02 -0.51 2.58
CA LEU A 52 0.65 -1.75 2.16
C LEU A 52 -0.42 -2.71 1.62
N GLN A 53 -0.21 -3.25 0.42
CA GLN A 53 -0.95 -4.43 -0.06
C GLN A 53 -0.12 -5.68 0.24
N ASP A 54 -0.68 -6.65 0.97
CA ASP A 54 -0.02 -7.89 1.36
C ASP A 54 -0.89 -9.11 1.03
N ALA A 55 -0.27 -10.19 0.55
CA ALA A 55 -0.93 -11.44 0.18
C ALA A 55 -0.33 -12.60 0.99
N PRO A 56 -0.71 -12.77 2.28
CA PRO A 56 0.00 -13.63 3.22
C PRO A 56 -0.13 -15.14 2.92
N GLY A 57 -1.12 -15.52 2.12
CA GLY A 57 -1.30 -16.91 1.68
C GLY A 57 -0.36 -17.33 0.56
N ARG A 58 0.32 -16.37 -0.10
CA ARG A 58 1.25 -16.66 -1.18
C ARG A 58 2.62 -17.06 -0.61
N PRO A 59 3.16 -18.24 -0.97
CA PRO A 59 4.51 -18.62 -0.55
C PRO A 59 5.59 -17.88 -1.33
N HIS A 60 5.29 -17.47 -2.56
CA HIS A 60 6.22 -16.84 -3.49
C HIS A 60 5.57 -15.63 -4.16
N LEU A 61 6.40 -14.78 -4.76
CA LEU A 61 5.96 -13.72 -5.65
C LEU A 61 5.15 -14.31 -6.82
N ASP A 62 4.09 -13.61 -7.20
CA ASP A 62 3.16 -14.08 -8.21
C ASP A 62 3.86 -14.25 -9.57
N GLY A 63 3.71 -15.40 -10.20
CA GLY A 63 4.43 -15.75 -11.42
C GLY A 63 5.92 -16.10 -11.26
N PHE A 64 6.50 -16.07 -10.04
CA PHE A 64 7.91 -16.37 -9.79
C PHE A 64 8.13 -17.45 -8.71
N PRO A 65 7.90 -18.73 -9.03
CA PRO A 65 8.22 -19.84 -8.14
C PRO A 65 9.68 -19.78 -7.65
N GLY A 66 9.90 -20.01 -6.35
CA GLY A 66 11.23 -19.96 -5.72
C GLY A 66 11.65 -18.58 -5.23
N PHE A 67 10.91 -17.51 -5.54
CA PHE A 67 11.14 -16.18 -4.95
C PHE A 67 10.15 -15.94 -3.81
N PRO A 68 10.56 -16.07 -2.54
CA PRO A 68 9.63 -15.99 -1.41
C PRO A 68 8.99 -14.61 -1.29
N MET A 69 7.76 -14.57 -0.77
CA MET A 69 7.11 -13.31 -0.41
C MET A 69 7.99 -12.54 0.61
N PRO A 70 8.19 -11.22 0.42
CA PRO A 70 9.01 -10.42 1.33
C PRO A 70 8.31 -10.26 2.68
N ASP A 71 9.08 -10.15 3.77
CA ASP A 71 8.51 -9.74 5.06
C ASP A 71 7.87 -8.34 4.94
N PRO A 72 6.58 -8.17 5.28
CA PRO A 72 5.93 -6.86 5.30
C PRO A 72 6.69 -5.79 6.08
N GLY A 73 7.37 -6.19 7.17
CA GLY A 73 8.19 -5.26 7.97
C GLY A 73 9.36 -4.67 7.20
N ARG A 74 10.02 -5.48 6.36
CA ARG A 74 11.08 -5.01 5.45
C ARG A 74 10.54 -4.01 4.44
N VAL A 75 9.40 -4.33 3.80
CA VAL A 75 8.78 -3.46 2.79
C VAL A 75 8.40 -2.11 3.40
N VAL A 76 7.69 -2.11 4.53
CA VAL A 76 7.29 -0.88 5.25
C VAL A 76 8.50 -0.08 5.67
N LYS A 77 9.57 -0.72 6.18
CA LYS A 77 10.79 -0.03 6.57
C LYS A 77 11.43 0.70 5.38
N ILE A 78 11.54 0.05 4.23
CA ILE A 78 12.10 0.65 3.02
C ILE A 78 11.22 1.80 2.52
N ALA A 79 9.90 1.61 2.47
CA ALA A 79 8.95 2.65 2.07
C ALA A 79 9.07 3.90 2.96
N LYS A 80 9.17 3.73 4.29
CA LYS A 80 9.37 4.84 5.23
C LYS A 80 10.72 5.55 5.00
N LEU A 81 11.80 4.80 4.77
CA LEU A 81 13.12 5.40 4.52
C LEU A 81 13.16 6.22 3.23
N LEU A 82 12.51 5.73 2.17
CA LEU A 82 12.51 6.39 0.87
C LEU A 82 11.57 7.61 0.81
N SER A 83 10.37 7.49 1.39
CA SER A 83 9.34 8.53 1.30
C SER A 83 9.35 9.51 2.48
N GLN A 84 9.93 9.12 3.62
CA GLN A 84 9.76 9.81 4.92
C GLN A 84 8.30 9.95 5.35
N ARG A 85 7.39 9.13 4.80
CA ARG A 85 5.96 9.13 5.12
C ARG A 85 5.54 7.94 5.96
N GLN A 86 4.30 7.99 6.45
CA GLN A 86 3.73 7.03 7.38
C GLN A 86 2.95 5.95 6.63
N LEU A 87 2.95 4.73 7.19
CA LEU A 87 2.00 3.69 6.79
C LEU A 87 0.63 4.08 7.38
N ILE A 88 -0.40 4.08 6.54
CA ILE A 88 -1.76 4.49 6.91
C ILE A 88 -2.65 3.29 7.20
N GLY A 89 -2.47 2.20 6.44
CA GLY A 89 -3.27 0.99 6.54
C GLY A 89 -2.65 -0.16 5.76
N ILE A 90 -3.26 -1.34 5.89
CA ILE A 90 -2.81 -2.57 5.24
C ILE A 90 -4.02 -3.24 4.58
N GLY A 91 -3.97 -3.41 3.25
CA GLY A 91 -4.90 -4.26 2.52
C GLY A 91 -4.41 -5.70 2.51
N ILE A 92 -5.22 -6.62 3.03
CA ILE A 92 -4.94 -8.05 3.04
C ILE A 92 -5.68 -8.72 1.90
N ASN A 93 -4.91 -9.31 0.98
CA ASN A 93 -5.45 -10.27 0.03
C ASN A 93 -5.55 -11.65 0.71
N HIS A 94 -6.77 -12.15 0.87
CA HIS A 94 -7.05 -13.44 1.52
C HIS A 94 -6.83 -14.68 0.65
N GLU A 95 -6.33 -14.52 -0.58
CA GLU A 95 -6.02 -15.64 -1.47
C GLU A 95 -5.20 -16.72 -0.74
N GLY A 96 -5.64 -17.99 -0.86
CA GLY A 96 -5.00 -19.13 -0.19
C GLY A 96 -5.23 -19.20 1.33
N LEU A 97 -6.02 -18.30 1.91
CA LEU A 97 -6.38 -18.29 3.33
C LEU A 97 -7.85 -18.63 3.54
N SER A 98 -8.15 -19.35 4.63
CA SER A 98 -9.52 -19.43 5.12
C SER A 98 -9.89 -18.14 5.85
N GLN A 99 -11.19 -17.82 5.95
CA GLN A 99 -11.67 -16.64 6.66
C GLN A 99 -11.10 -16.53 8.09
N LYS A 100 -11.03 -17.65 8.83
CA LYS A 100 -10.45 -17.69 10.18
C LYS A 100 -8.94 -17.37 10.18
N LYS A 101 -8.20 -17.79 9.15
CA LYS A 101 -6.77 -17.44 9.00
C LYS A 101 -6.60 -15.98 8.60
N ALA A 102 -7.37 -15.49 7.63
CA ALA A 102 -7.36 -14.09 7.22
C ALA A 102 -7.66 -13.15 8.41
N ALA A 103 -8.68 -13.45 9.22
CA ALA A 103 -8.99 -12.71 10.45
C ALA A 103 -7.81 -12.67 11.43
N LYS A 104 -7.15 -13.82 11.67
CA LYS A 104 -5.94 -13.87 12.51
C LYS A 104 -4.79 -13.04 11.95
N VAL A 105 -4.59 -13.06 10.62
CA VAL A 105 -3.54 -12.27 9.98
C VAL A 105 -3.82 -10.77 10.12
N LYS A 106 -5.05 -10.32 9.84
CA LYS A 106 -5.47 -8.93 10.05
C LYS A 106 -5.17 -8.45 11.47
N THR A 107 -5.61 -9.19 12.50
CA THR A 107 -5.31 -8.85 13.91
C THR A 107 -3.81 -8.82 14.22
N LYS A 108 -3.02 -9.72 13.61
CA LYS A 108 -1.56 -9.73 13.77
C LYS A 108 -0.92 -8.49 13.14
N MET A 109 -1.36 -8.11 11.94
CA MET A 109 -0.85 -6.93 11.23
C MET A 109 -1.24 -5.64 11.93
N GLU A 110 -2.49 -5.50 12.38
CA GLU A 110 -2.95 -4.36 13.18
C GLU A 110 -2.07 -4.17 14.42
N LYS A 111 -1.83 -5.24 15.18
CA LYS A 111 -0.95 -5.20 16.36
C LYS A 111 0.50 -4.88 16.02
N ARG A 112 1.02 -5.42 14.93
CA ARG A 112 2.43 -5.26 14.52
C ARG A 112 2.73 -3.84 14.07
N PHE A 113 1.81 -3.22 13.31
CA PHE A 113 2.07 -1.96 12.64
C PHE A 113 1.29 -0.78 13.22
N ASN A 114 0.35 -1.04 14.14
CA ASN A 114 -0.51 -0.04 14.78
C ASN A 114 -1.27 0.83 13.78
N VAL A 115 -1.79 0.19 12.72
CA VAL A 115 -2.63 0.78 11.67
C VAL A 115 -3.76 -0.20 11.33
N PRO A 116 -4.87 0.25 10.73
CA PRO A 116 -5.92 -0.66 10.25
C PRO A 116 -5.35 -1.72 9.30
N ALA A 117 -5.81 -2.97 9.46
CA ALA A 117 -5.58 -4.02 8.48
C ALA A 117 -6.93 -4.65 8.10
N GLU A 118 -7.33 -4.45 6.86
CA GLU A 118 -8.64 -4.85 6.34
C GLU A 118 -8.43 -5.71 5.09
N ASP A 119 -9.36 -6.60 4.83
CA ASP A 119 -9.49 -7.27 3.55
C ASP A 119 -10.43 -6.43 2.68
N PRO A 120 -9.95 -5.68 1.68
CA PRO A 120 -10.81 -4.75 0.94
C PRO A 120 -11.99 -5.41 0.23
N ILE A 121 -11.87 -6.70 -0.13
CA ILE A 121 -12.90 -7.45 -0.85
C ILE A 121 -13.98 -7.95 0.12
N VAL A 122 -13.59 -8.37 1.32
CA VAL A 122 -14.51 -8.99 2.28
C VAL A 122 -15.03 -8.01 3.32
N ASP A 123 -14.17 -7.14 3.85
CA ASP A 123 -14.50 -6.20 4.93
C ASP A 123 -14.86 -4.80 4.41
N GLY A 124 -14.48 -4.48 3.17
CA GLY A 124 -14.41 -3.11 2.69
C GLY A 124 -13.18 -2.38 3.23
N VAL A 125 -13.21 -1.04 3.20
CA VAL A 125 -12.04 -0.18 3.49
C VAL A 125 -12.34 0.94 4.48
N VAL A 126 -13.39 0.80 5.30
CA VAL A 126 -13.92 1.89 6.13
C VAL A 126 -12.86 2.40 7.11
N LYS A 127 -12.15 1.53 7.83
CA LYS A 127 -11.15 1.99 8.81
C LYS A 127 -9.96 2.66 8.14
N THR A 128 -9.56 2.16 6.98
CA THR A 128 -8.47 2.74 6.17
C THR A 128 -8.89 4.11 5.63
N ALA A 129 -10.12 4.26 5.15
CA ALA A 129 -10.68 5.55 4.72
C ALA A 129 -10.71 6.55 5.89
N ASP A 130 -11.22 6.15 7.07
CA ASP A 130 -11.19 6.98 8.28
C ASP A 130 -9.78 7.44 8.66
N ALA A 131 -8.77 6.58 8.46
CA ALA A 131 -7.37 6.91 8.72
C ALA A 131 -6.83 7.92 7.70
N ILE A 132 -7.25 7.85 6.43
CA ILE A 132 -6.90 8.83 5.40
C ILE A 132 -7.54 10.19 5.71
N GLU A 133 -8.83 10.24 6.04
CA GLU A 133 -9.51 11.50 6.36
C GLU A 133 -8.86 12.24 7.54
N LYS A 134 -8.37 11.49 8.54
CA LYS A 134 -7.65 12.07 9.69
C LYS A 134 -6.32 12.70 9.30
N LEU A 135 -5.70 12.29 8.20
CA LEU A 135 -4.47 12.92 7.69
C LEU A 135 -4.77 14.26 7.01
N CYS A 136 -5.92 14.38 6.35
CA CYS A 136 -6.34 15.62 5.68
C CYS A 136 -6.74 16.74 6.67
N LYS A 137 -7.12 16.39 7.90
CA LYS A 137 -7.55 17.33 8.94
C LYS A 137 -6.39 17.93 9.76
N LYS A 138 -5.13 17.69 9.36
CA LYS A 138 -3.92 18.26 9.97
C LYS A 138 -3.36 19.37 9.12
#